data_AF-A0A0J7MMK7-F1
#
_entry.id   AF-A0A0J7MMK7-F1
#
_cell.length_a   1.000
_cell.length_b   1.000
_cell.length_c   1.000
_cell.angle_alpha   90.00
_cell.angle_beta   90.00
_cell.angle_gamma   90.00
#
_symmetry.space_group_name_H-M   'P 1'
#
loop_
_entity.id
_entity.type
_entity.pdbx_description
1 polymer ?
#
loop_
_entity_poly.entity_id
_entity_poly.type
_entity_poly.pdbx_seq_one_letter_code
_entity_poly.pdbx_strand_id
1 'polypeptide(L)'
;MHSIDRALDNFKKICVKNYTPAKIRSRINALKDVWAQFQNGHTLLVKSISATTKQFMDYFQENQYDSYEDTYQRTLDYMCECLEELEPP
;
A
#
# COMPACT_ATOMS: atom_id res chain seq x y z
N MET A 1 7.09 -5.69 -7.56
CA MET A 1 6.11 -5.49 -6.47
C MET A 1 5.08 -4.43 -6.91
N HIS A 2 4.32 -4.74 -7.97
CA HIS A 2 3.54 -3.72 -8.69
C HIS A 2 2.14 -3.48 -8.14
N SER A 3 1.71 -4.24 -7.14
CA SER A 3 0.32 -4.19 -6.65
C SER A 3 0.04 -2.98 -5.76
N ILE A 4 1.03 -2.48 -5.01
CA ILE A 4 0.87 -1.29 -4.14
C ILE A 4 0.89 -0.01 -5.00
N ASP A 5 1.88 0.14 -5.89
CA ASP A 5 1.97 1.28 -6.82
C ASP A 5 0.70 1.43 -7.66
N ARG A 6 0.13 0.29 -8.09
CA ARG A 6 -1.08 0.29 -8.90
C ARG A 6 -2.36 0.34 -8.08
N ALA A 7 -2.33 0.16 -6.76
CA ALA A 7 -3.55 0.18 -5.94
C ALA A 7 -4.21 1.55 -5.99
N LEU A 8 -3.42 2.62 -5.85
CA LEU A 8 -3.90 4.01 -5.95
C LEU A 8 -4.42 4.32 -7.35
N ASP A 9 -3.66 3.98 -8.39
CA ASP A 9 -4.06 4.21 -9.78
C ASP A 9 -5.31 3.41 -10.16
N ASN A 10 -5.41 2.15 -9.73
CA ASN A 10 -6.59 1.33 -9.97
C ASN A 10 -7.81 1.86 -9.22
N PHE A 11 -7.62 2.37 -7.99
CA PHE A 11 -8.70 2.97 -7.21
C PHE A 11 -9.16 4.30 -7.81
N LYS A 12 -8.23 5.16 -8.24
CA LYS A 12 -8.55 6.43 -8.93
C LYS A 12 -9.22 6.22 -10.30
N LYS A 13 -8.88 5.14 -11.01
CA LYS A 13 -9.49 4.80 -12.32
C LYS A 13 -10.93 4.30 -12.22
N ILE A 14 -11.30 3.71 -11.10
CA ILE A 14 -12.70 3.33 -10.86
C ILE A 14 -13.44 4.61 -10.45
N CYS A 15 -14.33 5.06 -11.31
CA CYS A 15 -15.07 6.31 -11.14
C CYS A 15 -15.79 6.36 -9.78
N VAL A 16 -15.64 7.49 -9.07
CA VAL A 16 -16.27 7.81 -7.76
C VAL A 16 -17.76 7.42 -7.71
N LYS A 17 -18.46 7.53 -8.85
CA LYS A 17 -19.89 7.17 -9.01
C LYS A 17 -20.23 5.69 -8.75
N ASN A 18 -19.26 4.78 -8.72
CA ASN A 18 -19.49 3.34 -8.53
C ASN A 18 -19.09 2.82 -7.13
N TYR A 19 -18.53 3.69 -6.28
CA TYR A 19 -18.14 3.31 -4.93
C TYR A 19 -19.34 3.35 -3.99
N THR A 20 -19.64 2.20 -3.40
CA THR A 20 -20.49 2.11 -2.21
C THR A 20 -19.57 2.01 -0.99
N PRO A 21 -20.02 2.40 0.20
CA PRO A 21 -19.22 2.29 1.42
C PRO A 21 -18.66 0.87 1.64
N ALA A 22 -19.48 -0.16 1.38
CA ALA A 22 -19.07 -1.55 1.44
C ALA A 22 -17.90 -1.89 0.50
N LYS A 23 -17.90 -1.36 -0.74
CA LYS A 23 -16.80 -1.55 -1.69
C LYS A 23 -15.53 -0.84 -1.22
N ILE A 24 -15.64 0.38 -0.68
CA ILE A 24 -14.48 1.12 -0.17
C ILE A 24 -13.85 0.37 1.02
N ARG A 25 -14.65 -0.05 2.00
CA ARG A 25 -14.19 -0.88 3.14
C ARG A 25 -13.50 -2.15 2.69
N SER A 26 -14.05 -2.85 1.69
CA SER A 26 -13.43 -4.05 1.11
C SER A 26 -12.07 -3.75 0.48
N ARG A 27 -11.92 -2.61 -0.21
CA ARG A 27 -10.64 -2.19 -0.80
C ARG A 27 -9.61 -1.77 0.25
N ILE A 28 -10.03 -1.07 1.30
CA ILE A 28 -9.18 -0.73 2.45
C ILE A 28 -8.63 -2.01 3.09
N ASN A 29 -9.47 -3.02 3.34
CA ASN A 29 -9.03 -4.28 3.92
C ASN A 29 -8.04 -5.00 3.01
N ALA A 30 -8.33 -5.09 1.70
CA ALA A 30 -7.40 -5.69 0.74
C ALA A 30 -6.04 -4.96 0.69
N LEU A 31 -6.05 -3.61 0.77
CA LEU A 31 -4.82 -2.81 0.83
C LEU A 31 -4.01 -3.12 2.10
N LYS A 32 -4.68 -3.22 3.26
CA LYS A 32 -4.06 -3.60 4.54
C LYS A 32 -3.45 -5.00 4.49
N ASP A 33 -4.15 -5.97 3.90
CA ASP A 33 -3.65 -7.35 3.77
C ASP A 33 -2.40 -7.42 2.89
N VAL A 34 -2.38 -6.70 1.77
CA VAL A 34 -1.21 -6.62 0.88
C VAL A 34 -0.04 -5.93 1.59
N TRP A 35 -0.30 -4.86 2.34
CA TRP A 35 0.73 -4.17 3.13
C TRP A 35 1.33 -5.09 4.20
N ALA A 36 0.50 -5.83 4.93
CA ALA A 36 0.98 -6.78 5.94
C ALA A 36 1.89 -7.86 5.34
N GLN A 37 1.52 -8.39 4.16
CA GLN A 37 2.38 -9.34 3.42
C GLN A 37 3.71 -8.71 3.00
N PHE A 38 3.69 -7.47 2.53
CA PHE A 38 4.91 -6.74 2.19
C PHE A 38 5.82 -6.54 3.40
N GLN A 39 5.29 -6.08 4.53
CA GLN A 39 6.06 -5.87 5.76
C GLN A 39 6.69 -7.18 6.28
N ASN A 40 5.97 -8.29 6.17
CA ASN A 40 6.51 -9.62 6.49
C ASN A 40 7.68 -9.98 5.58
N GLY A 41 7.54 -9.76 4.26
CA GLY A 41 8.62 -9.97 3.29
C GLY A 41 9.84 -9.08 3.58
N HIS A 42 9.63 -7.79 3.83
CA HIS A 42 10.69 -6.86 4.21
C HIS A 42 11.43 -7.34 5.46
N THR A 43 10.69 -7.73 6.51
CA THR A 43 11.27 -8.23 7.77
C THR A 43 12.14 -9.48 7.53
N LEU A 44 11.68 -10.41 6.69
CA LEU A 44 12.46 -11.59 6.32
C LEU A 44 13.73 -11.22 5.55
N LEU A 45 13.65 -10.30 4.60
CA LEU A 45 14.81 -9.83 3.85
C LEU A 45 15.84 -9.15 4.76
N VAL A 46 15.38 -8.27 5.66
CA VAL A 46 16.25 -7.58 6.62
C VAL A 46 16.96 -8.56 7.55
N LYS A 47 16.29 -9.64 7.99
CA LYS A 47 16.88 -10.65 8.89
C LYS A 47 17.80 -11.64 8.18
N SER A 48 17.51 -11.96 6.91
CA SER A 48 18.18 -13.06 6.21
C SER A 48 19.42 -12.62 5.42
N ILE A 49 19.54 -11.32 5.13
CA ILE A 49 20.58 -10.79 4.24
C ILE A 49 21.64 -10.05 5.07
N SER A 50 22.92 -10.36 4.81
CA SER A 50 24.04 -9.68 5.45
C SER A 50 24.10 -8.19 5.08
N ALA A 51 24.65 -7.34 5.95
CA ALA A 51 24.82 -5.91 5.64
C ALA A 51 25.63 -5.67 4.35
N THR A 52 26.66 -6.49 4.11
CA THR A 52 27.49 -6.45 2.90
C THR A 52 26.72 -6.78 1.64
N THR A 53 25.67 -7.61 1.72
CA THR A 53 24.83 -7.93 0.55
C THR A 53 23.73 -6.87 0.36
N LYS A 54 23.17 -6.32 1.45
CA LYS A 54 22.14 -5.27 1.39
C LYS A 54 22.61 -4.04 0.60
N GLN A 55 23.88 -3.65 0.75
CA GLN A 55 24.43 -2.47 0.08
C GLN A 55 24.46 -2.57 -1.46
N PHE A 56 24.26 -3.76 -2.04
CA PHE A 56 24.24 -3.99 -3.49
C PHE A 56 22.84 -4.29 -4.03
N MET A 57 21.82 -4.22 -3.19
CA MET A 57 20.45 -4.49 -3.59
C MET A 57 19.70 -3.16 -3.77
N ASP A 58 19.22 -2.91 -4.98
CA ASP A 58 18.44 -1.71 -5.35
C ASP A 58 17.31 -1.44 -4.34
N TYR A 59 16.63 -2.50 -3.88
CA TYR A 59 15.59 -2.42 -2.85
C TYR A 59 16.00 -1.63 -1.60
N PHE A 60 17.22 -1.82 -1.10
CA PHE A 60 17.75 -1.12 0.06
C PHE A 60 18.45 0.19 -0.30
N GLN A 61 19.08 0.28 -1.47
CA GLN A 61 19.74 1.52 -1.92
C GLN A 61 18.73 2.63 -2.23
N GLU A 62 17.59 2.28 -2.80
CA GLU A 62 16.56 3.23 -3.22
C GLU A 62 15.51 3.50 -2.12
N ASN A 63 15.73 3.00 -0.90
CA ASN A 63 14.77 3.09 0.21
C ASN A 63 13.35 2.68 -0.22
N GLN A 64 13.24 1.58 -1.00
CA GLN A 64 11.95 1.21 -1.60
C GLN A 64 10.88 0.97 -0.54
N TYR A 65 11.25 0.43 0.64
CA TYR A 65 10.31 0.28 1.76
C TYR A 65 9.61 1.60 2.10
N ASP A 66 10.36 2.69 2.29
CA ASP A 66 9.82 4.00 2.65
C ASP A 66 8.93 4.55 1.53
N SER A 67 9.35 4.40 0.27
CA SER A 67 8.53 4.80 -0.88
C SER A 67 7.20 4.04 -0.96
N TYR A 68 7.21 2.75 -0.62
CA TYR A 68 6.00 1.91 -0.60
C TYR A 68 5.12 2.22 0.61
N GLU A 69 5.71 2.59 1.75
CA GLU A 69 4.99 3.06 2.94
C GLU A 69 4.24 4.36 2.67
N ASP A 70 4.91 5.35 2.07
CA ASP A 70 4.29 6.60 1.65
C ASP A 70 3.11 6.37 0.69
N THR A 71 3.28 5.46 -0.26
CA THR A 71 2.23 5.11 -1.22
C THR A 71 1.05 4.43 -0.54
N TYR A 72 1.33 3.51 0.40
CA TYR A 72 0.30 2.84 1.20
C TYR A 72 -0.49 3.85 2.03
N GLN A 73 0.17 4.74 2.77
CA GLN A 73 -0.46 5.75 3.62
C GLN A 73 -1.35 6.68 2.80
N ARG A 74 -0.81 7.28 1.73
CA ARG A 74 -1.57 8.17 0.83
C ARG A 74 -2.79 7.49 0.21
N THR A 75 -2.69 6.20 -0.10
CA THR A 75 -3.81 5.44 -0.66
C THR A 75 -4.87 5.15 0.39
N LEU A 76 -4.45 4.79 1.61
CA LEU A 76 -5.36 4.53 2.70
C LEU A 76 -6.12 5.80 3.09
N ASP A 77 -5.43 6.93 3.21
CA ASP A 77 -6.02 8.23 3.54
C ASP A 77 -7.08 8.62 2.51
N TYR A 78 -6.74 8.54 1.22
CA TYR A 78 -7.71 8.83 0.14
C TYR A 78 -8.94 7.93 0.19
N MET A 79 -8.78 6.63 0.47
CA MET A 79 -9.92 5.71 0.61
C MET A 79 -10.77 6.05 1.84
N CYS A 80 -10.16 6.47 2.94
CA CYS A 80 -10.85 6.88 4.16
C CYS A 80 -11.63 8.18 3.94
N GLU A 81 -11.05 9.18 3.29
CA GLU A 81 -11.73 10.42 2.91
C GLU A 81 -12.96 10.11 2.03
N CYS A 82 -12.80 9.26 1.01
CA CYS A 82 -13.92 8.82 0.16
C CYS A 82 -15.02 8.08 0.95
N LEU A 83 -14.66 7.36 2.02
CA LEU A 83 -15.62 6.67 2.86
C LEU A 83 -16.38 7.66 3.74
N GLU A 84 -15.69 8.64 4.31
CA GLU A 84 -16.27 9.69 5.15
C GLU A 84 -17.24 10.59 4.36
N GLU A 85 -16.94 10.89 3.08
CA GLU A 85 -17.86 11.61 2.20
C GLU A 85 -19.19 10.85 1.97
N LEU A 86 -19.16 9.51 1.95
CA LEU A 86 -20.35 8.68 1.72
C LEU A 86 -21.08 8.32 3.02
N GLU A 87 -20.35 8.21 4.12
CA GLU A 87 -20.84 7.87 5.46
C GLU A 87 -20.19 8.79 6.49
N PRO A 88 -20.66 10.04 6.60
CA PRO A 88 -20.21 10.95 7.65
C PRO A 88 -20.66 10.45 9.03
N PRO A 89 -19.92 10.79 10.10
CA PRO A 89 -20.20 10.33 11.47
C PRO A 89 -21.53 10.83 12.04
#